data_AF-A0A9Q1BL60-F1
#
_entry.id   AF-A0A9Q1BL60-F1
#
_cell.length_a   1.000
_cell.length_b   1.000
_cell.length_c   1.000
_cell.angle_alpha   90.00
_cell.angle_beta   90.00
_cell.angle_gamma   90.00
#
_symmetry.space_group_name_H-M   'P 1'
#
loop_
_entity.id
_entity.type
_entity.pdbx_description
1 polymer ?
#
loop_
_entity_poly.entity_id
_entity_poly.type
_entity_poly.pdbx_seq_one_letter_code
_entity_poly.pdbx_strand_id
1 'polypeptide(L)' 'MRTALEPGHRLAITLRYMASGDSYTSLSYNFRVADNTIGVVTHVVNENRSPFVA' A
#
# COMPACT_ATOMS: atom_id res chain seq x y z
N MET A 1 13.61 -7.07 -12.94
CA MET A 1 13.92 -6.70 -11.55
C MET A 1 12.70 -5.94 -11.00
N ARG A 2 12.02 -6.44 -9.96
CA ARG A 2 10.86 -5.73 -9.37
C ARG A 2 11.40 -4.71 -8.36
N THR A 3 11.39 -3.43 -8.73
CA THR A 3 11.76 -2.35 -7.83
C THR A 3 10.73 -2.29 -6.71
N ALA A 4 11.17 -2.43 -5.47
CA ALA A 4 10.29 -2.26 -4.33
C ALA A 4 9.70 -0.84 -4.37
N LEU A 5 8.38 -0.71 -4.21
CA LEU A 5 7.78 0.62 -4.03
C LEU A 5 8.46 1.31 -2.86
N GLU A 6 8.81 2.57 -3.06
CA GLU A 6 9.37 3.43 -2.03
C GLU A 6 8.42 3.44 -0.82
N PRO A 7 8.96 3.40 0.42
CA PRO A 7 8.13 3.40 1.63
C PRO A 7 7.13 4.56 1.70
N GLY A 8 7.49 5.74 1.17
CA GLY A 8 6.55 6.88 1.07
C GLY A 8 5.37 6.62 0.14
N HIS A 9 5.62 5.96 -1.00
CA HIS A 9 4.57 5.55 -1.93
C HIS A 9 3.62 4.52 -1.31
N ARG A 10 4.15 3.56 -0.55
CA ARG A 10 3.35 2.57 0.18
C ARG A 10 2.46 3.23 1.22
N LEU A 11 3.03 4.16 1.99
CA LEU A 11 2.29 4.91 3.00
C LEU A 11 1.18 5.76 2.38
N ALA A 12 1.44 6.45 1.27
CA ALA A 12 0.43 7.25 0.58
C ALA A 12 -0.75 6.40 0.08
N ILE A 13 -0.47 5.21 -0.47
CA ILE A 13 -1.48 4.24 -0.90
C ILE A 13 -2.32 3.79 0.31
N THR A 14 -1.69 3.40 1.42
CA THR A 14 -2.40 2.95 2.62
C THR A 14 -3.23 4.07 3.24
N LEU A 15 -2.69 5.29 3.34
CA LEU A 15 -3.42 6.44 3.87
C LEU A 15 -4.62 6.78 3.00
N ARG A 16 -4.49 6.74 1.67
CA ARG A 16 -5.62 6.95 0.76
C ARG A 16 -6.66 5.85 0.91
N TYR A 17 -6.24 4.59 1.00
CA TYR A 17 -7.15 3.47 1.25
C TYR A 17 -7.92 3.64 2.57
N MET A 18 -7.24 4.03 3.65
CA MET A 18 -7.87 4.25 4.95
C MET A 18 -8.78 5.49 4.99
N ALA A 19 -8.37 6.60 4.37
CA ALA A 19 -9.12 7.85 4.40
C ALA A 19 -10.33 7.86 3.45
N SER A 20 -10.19 7.18 2.31
CA SER A 20 -11.16 7.23 1.20
C SER A 20 -12.04 5.97 1.14
N GLY A 21 -11.60 4.83 1.70
CA GLY A 21 -12.35 3.57 1.64
C GLY A 21 -12.52 3.00 0.22
N ASP A 22 -11.76 3.52 -0.74
CA ASP A 22 -11.85 3.19 -2.15
C ASP A 22 -11.43 1.75 -2.46
N SER A 23 -12.04 1.16 -3.50
CA SER A 23 -11.67 -0.17 -4.00
C SER A 23 -10.25 -0.19 -4.60
N TYR A 24 -9.60 -1.36 -4.59
CA TYR A 24 -8.24 -1.52 -5.13
C TYR A 24 -8.10 -1.13 -6.61
N THR A 25 -9.16 -1.26 -7.41
CA THR A 25 -9.23 -0.77 -8.79
C THR A 25 -9.14 0.76 -8.87
N SER A 26 -9.87 1.49 -8.01
CA SER A 26 -9.79 2.95 -7.93
C SER A 26 -8.39 3.41 -7.53
N LEU A 27 -7.77 2.75 -6.54
CA LEU A 27 -6.37 3.03 -6.17
C LEU A 27 -5.38 2.71 -7.29
N SER A 28 -5.61 1.64 -8.06
CA SER A 28 -4.78 1.27 -9.21
C SER A 28 -4.75 2.39 -10.26
N TYR A 29 -5.91 2.99 -10.58
CA TYR A 29 -5.96 4.13 -11.48
C TYR A 29 -5.32 5.39 -10.89
N ASN A 30 -5.51 5.67 -9.60
CA ASN A 30 -4.94 6.85 -8.94
C ASN A 30 -3.41 6.81 -8.87
N PHE A 31 -2.83 5.67 -8.48
CA PHE A 31 -1.40 5.53 -8.24
C PHE A 31 -0.64 4.87 -9.42
N ARG A 32 -1.35 4.40 -10.45
CA ARG A 32 -0.79 3.64 -11.60
C ARG A 32 -0.01 2.40 -11.15
N VAL A 33 -0.51 1.73 -10.12
CA VAL A 33 0.07 0.53 -9.52
C VAL A 33 -0.91 -0.62 -9.72
N ALA A 34 -0.41 -1.81 -10.09
CA ALA A 34 -1.27 -2.99 -10.24
C ALA A 34 -2.04 -3.27 -8.93
N ASP A 35 -3.31 -3.68 -9.06
CA ASP A 35 -4.19 -4.03 -7.93
C ASP A 35 -3.57 -5.10 -7.02
N ASN A 36 -2.91 -6.10 -7.62
CA ASN A 36 -2.14 -7.13 -6.93
C ASN A 36 -1.06 -6.54 -6.01
N THR A 37 -0.40 -5.45 -6.44
CA THR A 37 0.64 -4.79 -5.65
C THR A 37 0.06 -3.94 -4.53
N ILE A 38 -1.10 -3.31 -4.75
CA ILE A 38 -1.81 -2.56 -3.71
C ILE A 38 -2.23 -3.49 -2.57
N GLY A 39 -2.78 -4.68 -2.88
CA GLY A 39 -3.15 -5.67 -1.87
C GLY A 39 -1.96 -6.18 -1.05
N VAL A 40 -0.82 -6.42 -1.70
CA VAL A 40 0.42 -6.79 -0.99
C VAL A 40 0.91 -5.63 -0.11
N VAL A 41 0.84 -4.39 -0.59
CA VAL A 41 1.29 -3.21 0.17
C VAL A 41 0.41 -2.96 1.39
N THR A 42 -0.91 -3.02 1.26
CA THR A 42 -1.81 -2.83 2.41
C THR A 42 -1.63 -3.93 3.44
N HIS A 43 -1.42 -5.18 3.01
CA HIS A 43 -1.16 -6.30 3.91
C HIS A 43 0.20 -6.17 4.63
N VAL A 44 1.28 -5.90 3.88
CA VAL A 44 2.63 -5.73 4.43
C VAL A 44 2.69 -4.56 5.40
N VAL A 45 2.05 -3.43 5.11
CA VAL A 45 2.01 -2.27 6.04
C VAL A 45 1.24 -2.61 7.32
N ASN A 46 0.19 -3.43 7.23
CA ASN A 46 -0.54 -3.88 8.41
C ASN A 46 0.31 -4.82 9.29
N GLU A 47 1.08 -5.71 8.68
CA GLU A 47 1.94 -6.66 9.38
C GLU A 47 3.22 -6.01 9.94
N ASN A 48 3.77 -5.01 9.25
CA ASN A 48 4.99 -4.31 9.66
C ASN A 48 4.79 -3.27 10.78
N ARG A 49 3.64 -3.31 11.48
CA ARG A 49 3.38 -2.52 12.70
C ARG A 49 4.14 -3.05 13.94
N SER A 50 4.83 -4.20 13.86
CA SER A 50 5.52 -4.84 14.99
C SER A 50 7.01 -5.19 14.82
N PRO A 51 7.90 -4.26 14.40
CA PRO A 51 9.35 -4.46 14.62
C PRO A 51 9.95 -3.55 15.71
N PHE A 52 9.19 -2.63 16.32
CA PHE A 52 9.74 -1.70 17.33
C PHE A 52 9.48 -2.10 18.80
N VAL A 53 9.02 -3.33 19.04
CA VAL A 53 8.85 -3.91 20.38
C VAL A 53 9.44 -5.34 20.44
N ALA A 54 10.75 -5.45 20.40
CA ALA A 54 11.52 -6.62 20.86
C ALA A 54 12.95 -6.20 21.19
#